data_AF-A0A3B8RYK0-F1
#
_entry.id   AF-A0A3B8RYK0-F1
#
_cell.length_a   1.000
_cell.length_b   1.000
_cell.length_c   1.000
_cell.angle_alpha   90.00
_cell.angle_beta   90.00
_cell.angle_gamma   90.00
#
_symmetry.space_group_name_H-M   'P 1'
#
loop_
_entity.id
_entity.type
_entity.pdbx_description
1 polymer ?
#
loop_
_entity_poly.entity_id
_entity_poly.type
_entity_poly.pdbx_seq_one_letter_code
_entity_poly.pdbx_strand_id
1 'polypeptide(L)'
;MSQEKKPYDTSKAVVDVREVKDRMSRQEIREMADIFRLGEDDLEEKKLIYPRMRDKRVLNVFRDMRTKLIEKSGNKNFTLMVTSVCEEGGSTFVANNLAASIALDQGKTALIVDCNLYSPASSQLLEGDHIGFSDFLESPTVSIENIIYATGIPRLRLIPIGKSLDISPEYYTSYRMKQFTEELSDRYSDRYVILDVPPVGSTTDARILADCCDFVVLVVPHGKVTKDQLKKSIANFDGDKLIGIIFNN
;
A
#
# COMPACT_ATOMS: atom_id res chain seq x y z
N MET A 1 31.68 -59.68 16.21
CA MET A 1 30.41 -59.02 15.86
C MET A 1 30.70 -57.55 15.64
N SER A 2 31.01 -57.15 14.40
CA SER A 2 31.26 -55.75 14.04
C SER A 2 30.15 -55.31 13.10
N GLN A 3 29.31 -54.39 13.57
CA GLN A 3 28.19 -53.83 12.81
C GLN A 3 28.71 -52.83 11.77
N GLU A 4 28.36 -53.03 10.50
CA GLU A 4 28.49 -52.03 9.45
C GLU A 4 27.57 -50.83 9.73
N LYS A 5 28.15 -49.64 9.86
CA LYS A 5 27.40 -48.38 9.86
C LYS A 5 26.94 -48.07 8.43
N LYS A 6 25.64 -48.09 8.18
CA LYS A 6 25.04 -47.55 6.95
C LYS A 6 25.37 -46.05 6.82
N PRO A 7 25.66 -45.54 5.61
CA PRO A 7 25.86 -44.12 5.41
C PRO A 7 24.54 -43.35 5.63
N TYR A 8 24.62 -42.28 6.42
CA TYR A 8 23.54 -41.31 6.59
C TYR A 8 23.35 -40.55 5.28
N ASP A 9 22.17 -40.69 4.67
CA ASP A 9 21.76 -39.95 3.48
C ASP A 9 21.49 -38.47 3.86
N THR A 10 22.43 -37.59 3.52
CA THR A 10 22.36 -36.15 3.78
C THR A 10 21.46 -35.41 2.80
N SER A 11 20.80 -36.10 1.85
CA SER A 11 19.92 -35.46 0.85
C SER A 11 18.56 -34.97 1.40
N LYS A 12 18.23 -35.27 2.66
CA LYS A 12 16.94 -34.91 3.27
C LYS A 12 16.89 -33.61 4.08
N ALA A 13 17.94 -32.79 4.06
CA ALA A 13 17.99 -31.55 4.83
C ALA A 13 18.52 -30.37 4.02
N VAL A 14 18.00 -30.17 2.81
CA VAL A 14 18.05 -28.84 2.17
C VAL A 14 16.66 -28.24 2.38
N VAL A 15 16.47 -27.60 3.53
CA VAL A 15 15.29 -26.77 3.76
C VAL A 15 15.45 -25.57 2.84
N ASP A 16 14.55 -25.43 1.86
CA ASP A 16 14.59 -24.32 0.92
C ASP A 16 14.50 -23.01 1.72
N VAL A 17 15.53 -22.17 1.61
CA VAL A 17 15.61 -20.87 2.30
C VAL A 17 14.39 -20.00 1.98
N ARG A 18 13.74 -20.20 0.81
CA ARG A 18 12.48 -19.56 0.45
C ARG A 18 11.31 -20.08 1.28
N GLU A 19 11.21 -21.38 1.52
CA GLU A 19 10.16 -21.95 2.41
C GLU A 19 10.36 -21.53 3.86
N VAL A 20 11.61 -21.41 4.32
CA VAL A 20 11.91 -20.91 5.68
C VAL A 20 11.50 -19.45 5.81
N LYS A 21 11.86 -18.59 4.84
CA LYS A 21 11.43 -17.18 4.82
C LYS A 21 9.91 -17.04 4.74
N ASP A 22 9.24 -17.86 3.93
CA ASP A 22 7.77 -17.81 3.78
C ASP A 22 7.02 -18.31 5.02
N ARG A 23 7.63 -19.20 5.83
CA ARG A 23 7.08 -19.60 7.14
C ARG A 23 7.35 -18.56 8.22
N MET A 24 8.54 -17.96 8.22
CA MET A 24 8.90 -16.88 9.15
C MET A 24 8.05 -15.63 8.90
N SER A 25 7.83 -15.23 7.64
CA SER A 25 6.95 -14.13 7.29
C SER A 25 5.53 -14.37 7.79
N ARG A 26 4.96 -15.57 7.62
CA ARG A 26 3.63 -15.93 8.18
C ARG A 26 3.56 -15.84 9.70
N GLN A 27 4.67 -16.10 10.39
CA GLN A 27 4.74 -15.99 11.85
C GLN A 27 4.87 -14.53 12.28
N GLU A 28 5.70 -13.73 11.61
CA GLU A 28 5.82 -12.28 11.84
C GLU A 28 4.52 -11.53 11.50
N ILE A 29 3.81 -11.95 10.44
CA ILE A 29 2.46 -11.50 10.07
C ILE A 29 1.46 -11.76 11.21
N ARG A 30 1.61 -12.89 11.91
CA ARG A 30 0.77 -13.26 13.06
C ARG A 30 1.15 -12.48 14.33
N GLU A 31 2.41 -12.08 14.44
CA GLU A 31 2.98 -11.32 15.56
C GLU A 31 2.87 -9.80 15.39
N MET A 32 2.31 -9.31 14.28
CA MET A 32 1.84 -7.92 14.15
C MET A 32 0.77 -7.64 15.22
N ALA A 33 1.22 -7.26 16.41
CA ALA A 33 0.36 -6.96 17.55
C ALA A 33 -0.57 -5.80 17.17
N ASP A 34 -1.86 -6.10 17.06
CA ASP A 34 -2.89 -5.09 16.92
C ASP A 34 -3.24 -4.61 18.33
N ILE A 35 -2.68 -3.46 18.72
CA ILE A 35 -2.87 -2.84 20.04
C ILE A 35 -4.35 -2.45 20.24
N PHE A 36 -5.08 -2.20 19.16
CA PHE A 36 -6.53 -2.03 19.11
C PHE A 36 -7.07 -2.61 17.79
N ARG A 37 -8.38 -2.92 17.75
CA ARG A 37 -9.06 -3.38 16.53
C ARG A 37 -10.31 -2.55 16.29
N LEU A 38 -10.51 -2.12 15.05
CA LEU A 38 -11.73 -1.45 14.63
C LEU A 38 -12.90 -2.44 14.66
N GLY A 39 -14.02 -2.00 15.22
CA GLY A 39 -15.29 -2.72 15.18
C GLY A 39 -15.93 -2.65 13.79
N GLU A 40 -16.96 -3.47 13.55
CA GLU A 40 -17.70 -3.44 12.28
C GLU A 40 -18.36 -2.07 12.03
N ASP A 41 -18.87 -1.42 13.08
CA ASP A 41 -19.48 -0.09 13.00
C ASP A 41 -18.44 0.98 12.58
N ASP A 42 -17.22 0.95 13.13
CA ASP A 42 -16.14 1.86 12.76
C ASP A 42 -15.72 1.66 11.29
N LEU A 43 -15.67 0.40 10.85
CA LEU A 43 -15.33 0.04 9.47
C LEU A 43 -16.42 0.53 8.50
N GLU A 44 -17.70 0.45 8.88
CA GLU A 44 -18.80 1.00 8.09
C GLU A 44 -18.75 2.52 8.01
N GLU A 45 -18.54 3.21 9.13
CA GLU A 45 -18.43 4.68 9.17
C GLU A 45 -17.28 5.17 8.28
N LYS A 46 -16.14 4.49 8.34
CA LYS A 46 -14.95 4.79 7.52
C LYS A 46 -15.04 4.25 6.08
N LYS A 47 -16.17 3.63 5.70
CA LYS A 47 -16.42 3.04 4.37
C LYS A 47 -15.34 2.03 3.95
N LEU A 48 -14.87 1.22 4.88
CA LEU A 48 -13.88 0.17 4.66
C LEU A 48 -14.55 -1.18 4.47
N ILE A 49 -14.02 -1.98 3.55
CA ILE A 49 -14.48 -3.34 3.33
C ILE A 49 -14.05 -4.26 4.48
N TYR A 50 -14.93 -5.19 4.86
CA TYR A 50 -14.65 -6.19 5.88
C TYR A 50 -15.38 -7.52 5.60
N PRO A 51 -14.93 -8.66 6.16
CA PRO A 51 -15.39 -9.99 5.73
C PRO A 51 -16.89 -10.27 5.92
N ARG A 52 -17.50 -9.63 6.91
CA ARG A 52 -18.90 -9.89 7.34
C ARG A 52 -19.90 -8.86 6.83
N MET A 53 -19.50 -8.00 5.89
CA MET A 53 -20.41 -7.04 5.25
C MET A 53 -21.68 -7.70 4.73
N ARG A 54 -22.83 -7.05 4.98
CA ARG A 54 -24.13 -7.49 4.47
C ARG A 54 -24.17 -7.41 2.94
N ASP A 55 -23.75 -6.28 2.38
CA ASP A 55 -23.60 -6.10 0.93
C ASP A 55 -22.17 -6.44 0.49
N LYS A 56 -22.02 -7.54 -0.24
CA LYS A 56 -20.72 -8.03 -0.70
C LYS A 56 -20.31 -7.50 -2.07
N ARG A 57 -21.10 -6.64 -2.72
CA ARG A 57 -20.79 -6.13 -4.08
C ARG A 57 -19.47 -5.38 -4.10
N VAL A 58 -19.31 -4.38 -3.23
CA VAL A 58 -18.08 -3.58 -3.12
C VAL A 58 -16.89 -4.46 -2.69
N LEU A 59 -17.09 -5.32 -1.68
CA LEU A 59 -16.08 -6.28 -1.23
C LEU A 59 -15.56 -7.17 -2.37
N ASN A 60 -16.46 -7.71 -3.20
CA ASN A 60 -16.07 -8.58 -4.30
C ASN A 60 -15.33 -7.80 -5.40
N VAL A 61 -15.73 -6.56 -5.69
CA VAL A 61 -14.99 -5.69 -6.63
C VAL A 61 -13.53 -5.51 -6.20
N PHE A 62 -13.29 -5.18 -4.93
CA PHE A 62 -11.92 -5.03 -4.41
C PHE A 62 -11.14 -6.35 -4.31
N ARG A 63 -11.82 -7.49 -4.11
CA ARG A 63 -11.19 -8.82 -4.18
C ARG A 63 -10.77 -9.18 -5.60
N ASP A 64 -11.59 -8.86 -6.58
CA ASP A 64 -11.29 -9.08 -7.98
C ASP A 64 -10.13 -8.18 -8.44
N MET A 65 -10.14 -6.90 -8.04
CA MET A 65 -9.02 -5.96 -8.28
C MET A 65 -7.71 -6.52 -7.69
N ARG A 66 -7.71 -6.86 -6.41
CA ARG A 66 -6.55 -7.48 -5.74
C ARG A 66 -6.04 -8.70 -6.51
N THR A 67 -6.93 -9.60 -6.92
CA THR A 67 -6.55 -10.84 -7.63
C THR A 67 -5.83 -10.52 -8.93
N LYS A 68 -6.38 -9.61 -9.75
CA LYS A 68 -5.76 -9.19 -11.02
C LYS A 68 -4.39 -8.54 -10.82
N LEU A 69 -4.23 -7.73 -9.77
CA LEU A 69 -2.96 -7.07 -9.45
C LEU A 69 -1.87 -8.08 -9.08
N ILE A 70 -2.21 -9.06 -8.24
CA ILE A 70 -1.27 -10.09 -7.79
C ILE A 70 -0.90 -11.03 -8.94
N GLU A 71 -1.85 -11.36 -9.82
CA GLU A 71 -1.56 -12.10 -11.05
C GLU A 71 -0.63 -11.32 -11.97
N LYS A 72 -0.87 -10.01 -12.16
CA LYS A 72 -0.03 -9.12 -12.96
C LYS A 72 1.40 -9.02 -12.41
N SER A 73 1.58 -9.05 -11.09
CA SER A 73 2.90 -9.02 -10.45
C SER A 73 3.61 -10.38 -10.46
N GLY A 74 2.96 -11.45 -10.94
CA GLY A 74 3.50 -12.81 -10.87
C GLY A 74 3.62 -13.33 -9.43
N ASN A 75 2.67 -12.99 -8.56
CA ASN A 75 2.66 -13.30 -7.13
C ASN A 75 3.81 -12.68 -6.33
N LYS A 76 4.46 -11.65 -6.85
CA LYS A 76 5.43 -10.84 -6.10
C LYS A 76 4.73 -9.70 -5.38
N ASN A 77 5.27 -9.28 -4.25
CA ASN A 77 4.91 -8.02 -3.63
C ASN A 77 5.30 -6.86 -4.55
N PHE A 78 4.55 -5.77 -4.47
CA PHE A 78 4.70 -4.61 -5.34
C PHE A 78 4.35 -3.32 -4.62
N THR A 79 4.85 -2.21 -5.15
CA THR A 79 4.42 -0.87 -4.80
C THR A 79 3.43 -0.36 -5.84
N LEU A 80 2.22 -0.05 -5.40
CA LEU A 80 1.13 0.47 -6.22
C LEU A 80 0.84 1.91 -5.85
N MET A 81 0.90 2.78 -6.84
CA MET A 81 0.35 4.13 -6.73
C MET A 81 -1.14 4.14 -7.10
N VAL A 82 -1.93 4.80 -6.28
CA VAL A 82 -3.34 5.12 -6.55
C VAL A 82 -3.50 6.63 -6.59
N THR A 83 -3.98 7.16 -7.70
CA THR A 83 -4.26 8.60 -7.89
C THR A 83 -5.56 8.77 -8.65
N SER A 84 -6.15 9.96 -8.61
CA SER A 84 -7.34 10.31 -9.39
C SER A 84 -7.05 11.35 -10.48
N VAL A 85 -7.96 11.44 -11.45
CA VAL A 85 -7.87 12.48 -12.50
C VAL A 85 -8.09 13.89 -11.94
N CYS A 86 -8.95 14.03 -10.92
CA CYS A 86 -9.26 15.30 -10.30
C CYS A 86 -9.43 15.16 -8.78
N GLU A 87 -9.48 16.30 -8.09
CA GLU A 87 -9.81 16.39 -6.67
C GLU A 87 -11.12 15.66 -6.35
N GLU A 88 -11.20 15.13 -5.12
CA GLU A 88 -12.34 14.33 -4.65
C GLU A 88 -12.70 13.17 -5.59
N GLY A 89 -11.71 12.62 -6.31
CA GLY A 89 -11.93 11.51 -7.24
C GLY A 89 -12.08 10.15 -6.55
N GLY A 90 -11.75 10.07 -5.27
CA GLY A 90 -11.83 8.87 -4.45
C GLY A 90 -10.60 7.97 -4.52
N SER A 91 -9.42 8.51 -4.85
CA SER A 91 -8.14 7.78 -4.79
C SER A 91 -7.91 7.17 -3.40
N THR A 92 -8.06 7.95 -2.33
CA THR A 92 -7.92 7.50 -0.94
C THR A 92 -8.89 6.37 -0.59
N PHE A 93 -10.16 6.49 -1.01
CA PHE A 93 -11.16 5.43 -0.81
C PHE A 93 -10.74 4.12 -1.49
N VAL A 94 -10.27 4.21 -2.73
CA VAL A 94 -9.79 3.05 -3.50
C VAL A 94 -8.52 2.47 -2.88
N ALA A 95 -7.56 3.32 -2.51
CA ALA A 95 -6.30 2.92 -1.89
C ALA A 95 -6.54 2.16 -0.58
N ASN A 96 -7.33 2.72 0.33
CA ASN A 96 -7.65 2.14 1.62
C ASN A 96 -8.36 0.78 1.48
N ASN A 97 -9.36 0.70 0.61
CA ASN A 97 -10.13 -0.53 0.42
C ASN A 97 -9.35 -1.60 -0.34
N LEU A 98 -8.46 -1.22 -1.25
CA LEU A 98 -7.58 -2.17 -1.93
C LEU A 98 -6.55 -2.75 -0.96
N ALA A 99 -5.96 -1.91 -0.11
CA ALA A 99 -5.05 -2.33 0.94
C ALA A 99 -5.76 -3.24 1.97
N ALA A 100 -6.98 -2.88 2.39
CA ALA A 100 -7.82 -3.72 3.23
C ALA A 100 -8.08 -5.08 2.56
N SER A 101 -8.42 -5.11 1.27
CA SER A 101 -8.64 -6.35 0.49
C SER A 101 -7.41 -7.26 0.53
N ILE A 102 -6.21 -6.69 0.39
CA ILE A 102 -4.94 -7.43 0.52
C ILE A 102 -4.81 -7.99 1.93
N ALA A 103 -4.98 -7.15 2.94
CA ALA A 103 -4.88 -7.54 4.34
C ALA A 103 -5.91 -8.60 4.76
N LEU A 104 -7.08 -8.69 4.11
CA LEU A 104 -8.06 -9.77 4.36
C LEU A 104 -7.55 -11.17 3.98
N ASP A 105 -6.54 -11.27 3.11
CA ASP A 105 -5.84 -12.52 2.84
C ASP A 105 -4.88 -12.83 4.00
N GLN A 106 -5.05 -14.00 4.64
CA GLN A 106 -4.32 -14.35 5.86
C GLN A 106 -2.80 -14.46 5.67
N GLY A 107 -2.34 -14.67 4.43
CA GLY A 107 -0.91 -14.77 4.12
C GLY A 107 -0.29 -13.47 3.62
N LYS A 108 -1.01 -12.34 3.63
CA LYS A 108 -0.56 -11.08 3.02
C LYS A 108 -0.70 -9.90 3.96
N THR A 109 0.27 -9.00 3.88
CA THR A 109 0.33 -7.75 4.62
C THR A 109 0.33 -6.57 3.68
N ALA A 110 -0.32 -5.49 4.10
CA ALA A 110 -0.39 -4.26 3.34
C ALA A 110 0.10 -3.07 4.18
N LEU A 111 0.74 -2.13 3.51
CA LEU A 111 1.14 -0.84 4.04
C LEU A 111 0.54 0.25 3.15
N ILE A 112 -0.26 1.14 3.75
CA ILE A 112 -0.68 2.38 3.09
C ILE A 112 0.34 3.47 3.44
N VAL A 113 0.70 4.29 2.46
CA VAL A 113 1.43 5.53 2.67
C VAL A 113 0.56 6.65 2.15
N ASP A 114 0.18 7.58 3.02
CA ASP A 114 -0.45 8.82 2.59
C ASP A 114 0.62 9.74 2.02
N CYS A 115 0.56 9.96 0.71
CA CYS A 115 1.42 10.89 -0.01
C CYS A 115 0.63 12.13 -0.47
N ASN A 116 -0.60 12.34 -0.01
CA ASN A 116 -1.35 13.55 -0.32
C ASN A 116 -1.12 14.67 0.69
N LEU A 117 -0.03 15.41 0.47
CA LEU A 117 0.36 16.57 1.30
C LEU A 117 -0.67 17.71 1.23
N TYR A 118 -1.47 17.79 0.16
CA TYR A 118 -2.43 18.88 -0.06
C TYR A 118 -3.77 18.63 0.62
N SER A 119 -4.18 17.37 0.72
CA SER A 119 -5.43 16.96 1.36
C SER A 119 -5.23 15.63 2.09
N PRO A 120 -4.67 15.65 3.31
CA PRO A 120 -4.47 14.45 4.11
C PRO A 120 -5.80 13.78 4.43
N ALA A 121 -5.99 12.53 3.98
CA ALA A 121 -7.26 11.83 4.09
C ALA A 121 -7.13 10.43 4.68
N SER A 122 -5.97 9.78 4.57
CA SER A 122 -5.75 8.45 5.12
C SER A 122 -5.53 8.45 6.64
N SER A 123 -5.23 9.63 7.22
CA SER A 123 -5.14 9.83 8.67
C SER A 123 -6.45 9.51 9.41
N GLN A 124 -7.60 9.43 8.71
CA GLN A 124 -8.88 9.01 9.30
C GLN A 124 -8.84 7.58 9.87
N LEU A 125 -7.84 6.77 9.52
CA LEU A 125 -7.62 5.43 10.08
C LEU A 125 -6.88 5.44 11.43
N LEU A 126 -6.34 6.58 11.84
CA LEU A 126 -5.60 6.76 13.09
C LEU A 126 -6.30 7.79 13.97
N GLU A 127 -6.24 7.56 15.28
CA GLU A 127 -6.70 8.54 16.27
C GLU A 127 -5.51 9.34 16.79
N GLY A 128 -5.70 10.66 16.93
CA GLY A 128 -4.69 11.57 17.47
C GLY A 128 -3.63 12.02 16.46
N ASP A 129 -2.69 12.83 16.96
CA ASP A 129 -1.63 13.40 16.13
C ASP A 129 -0.41 12.48 16.08
N HIS A 130 0.00 12.11 14.87
CA HIS A 130 1.16 11.26 14.60
C HIS A 130 2.21 12.03 13.81
N ILE A 131 3.48 11.70 14.02
CA ILE A 131 4.50 12.05 13.03
C ILE A 131 4.34 11.13 11.81
N GLY A 132 4.77 11.57 10.65
CA GLY A 132 4.46 10.85 9.41
C GLY A 132 5.47 11.05 8.29
N PHE A 133 4.98 10.81 7.09
CA PHE A 133 5.74 10.90 5.85
C PHE A 133 6.43 12.26 5.68
N SER A 134 5.75 13.36 5.98
CA SER A 134 6.30 14.72 5.89
C SER A 134 7.41 14.96 6.90
N ASP A 135 7.21 14.55 8.15
CA ASP A 135 8.22 14.67 9.22
C ASP A 135 9.49 13.87 8.88
N PHE A 136 9.33 12.72 8.23
CA PHE A 136 10.45 11.94 7.69
C PHE A 136 11.18 12.68 6.56
N LEU A 137 10.45 13.26 5.60
CA LEU A 137 11.06 13.98 4.49
C LEU A 137 11.84 15.22 4.95
N GLU A 138 11.36 15.90 5.99
CA GLU A 138 11.99 17.12 6.53
C GLU A 138 13.18 16.81 7.46
N SER A 139 13.06 15.78 8.31
CA SER A 139 14.06 15.50 9.33
C SER A 139 14.89 14.24 9.06
N PRO A 140 16.24 14.34 9.00
CA PRO A 140 17.11 13.17 8.85
C PRO A 140 17.15 12.28 10.10
N THR A 141 16.63 12.74 11.24
CA THR A 141 16.61 11.96 12.49
C THR A 141 15.35 11.09 12.62
N VAL A 142 14.34 11.32 11.78
CA VAL A 142 13.11 10.53 11.77
C VAL A 142 13.32 9.31 10.87
N SER A 143 13.25 8.11 11.45
CA SER A 143 13.34 6.84 10.73
C SER A 143 11.96 6.36 10.27
N ILE A 144 11.90 5.56 9.20
CA ILE A 144 10.64 5.03 8.67
C ILE A 144 9.89 4.16 9.70
N GLU A 145 10.63 3.46 10.56
CA GLU A 145 10.07 2.57 11.59
C GLU A 145 9.20 3.34 12.60
N ASN A 146 9.56 4.60 12.86
CA ASN A 146 8.89 5.45 13.86
C ASN A 146 7.58 6.06 13.34
N ILE A 147 7.30 5.95 12.05
CA ILE A 147 6.12 6.55 11.39
C ILE A 147 5.14 5.50 10.86
N ILE A 148 5.32 4.22 11.20
CA ILE A 148 4.43 3.13 10.79
C ILE A 148 3.49 2.76 11.93
N TYR A 149 2.19 2.89 11.68
CA TYR A 149 1.16 2.70 12.70
C TYR A 149 0.18 1.58 12.35
N ALA A 150 -0.38 0.97 13.39
CA ALA A 150 -1.49 0.02 13.27
C ALA A 150 -2.79 0.78 12.97
N THR A 151 -3.53 0.35 11.95
CA THR A 151 -4.82 0.97 11.56
C THR A 151 -6.02 0.39 12.30
N GLY A 152 -5.79 -0.58 13.19
CA GLY A 152 -6.86 -1.40 13.78
C GLY A 152 -7.47 -2.44 12.84
N ILE A 153 -7.00 -2.53 11.58
CA ILE A 153 -7.28 -3.64 10.67
C ILE A 153 -6.10 -4.62 10.73
N PRO A 154 -6.33 -5.93 10.99
CA PRO A 154 -5.25 -6.91 11.04
C PRO A 154 -4.44 -6.94 9.75
N ARG A 155 -3.10 -6.99 9.88
CA ARG A 155 -2.13 -7.02 8.76
C ARG A 155 -2.11 -5.78 7.86
N LEU A 156 -2.80 -4.71 8.27
CA LEU A 156 -2.75 -3.42 7.61
C LEU A 156 -2.01 -2.43 8.51
N ARG A 157 -1.06 -1.72 7.90
CA ARG A 157 -0.34 -0.60 8.53
C ARG A 157 -0.50 0.66 7.69
N LEU A 158 -0.26 1.81 8.31
CA LEU A 158 -0.35 3.12 7.67
C LEU A 158 0.84 3.98 8.08
N ILE A 159 1.42 4.67 7.10
CA ILE A 159 2.23 5.87 7.30
C ILE A 159 1.34 7.07 6.97
N PRO A 160 0.93 7.89 7.95
CA PRO A 160 0.15 9.11 7.70
C PRO A 160 1.03 10.22 7.14
N ILE A 161 0.43 11.35 6.74
CA ILE A 161 1.19 12.53 6.31
C ILE A 161 2.09 13.04 7.43
N GLY A 162 1.57 13.21 8.65
CA GLY A 162 2.35 13.77 9.75
C GLY A 162 1.98 15.21 10.08
N LYS A 163 2.81 15.88 10.88
CA LYS A 163 2.51 17.22 11.44
C LYS A 163 3.00 18.37 10.56
N SER A 164 4.07 18.13 9.81
CA SER A 164 4.62 19.14 8.89
C SER A 164 3.75 19.19 7.63
N LEU A 165 3.02 20.29 7.40
CA LEU A 165 2.10 20.45 6.25
C LEU A 165 2.55 21.52 5.24
N ASP A 166 3.53 22.36 5.59
CA ASP A 166 4.11 23.39 4.70
C ASP A 166 5.30 22.84 3.88
N ILE A 167 5.07 21.74 3.18
CA ILE A 167 6.12 20.95 2.55
C ILE A 167 6.21 21.32 1.07
N SER A 168 7.39 21.70 0.60
CA SER A 168 7.63 22.02 -0.81
C SER A 168 7.42 20.80 -1.72
N PRO A 169 6.86 20.95 -2.93
CA PRO A 169 6.83 19.88 -3.93
C PRO A 169 8.22 19.29 -4.23
N GLU A 170 9.29 20.05 -3.98
CA GLU A 170 10.68 19.60 -4.14
C GLU A 170 11.05 18.41 -3.24
N TYR A 171 10.28 18.11 -2.19
CA TYR A 171 10.56 16.96 -1.34
C TYR A 171 10.38 15.61 -2.05
N TYR A 172 9.53 15.53 -3.08
CA TYR A 172 9.38 14.32 -3.90
C TYR A 172 10.62 13.98 -4.73
N THR A 173 11.49 14.95 -5.00
CA THR A 173 12.78 14.73 -5.70
C THR A 173 13.98 14.72 -4.75
N SER A 174 13.73 14.81 -3.44
CA SER A 174 14.78 14.86 -2.43
C SER A 174 15.51 13.52 -2.26
N TYR A 175 16.72 13.59 -1.71
CA TYR A 175 17.46 12.40 -1.29
C TYR A 175 16.67 11.56 -0.26
N ARG A 176 15.93 12.22 0.64
CA ARG A 176 15.08 11.56 1.65
C ARG A 176 13.99 10.73 0.99
N MET A 177 13.35 11.23 -0.06
CA MET A 177 12.36 10.45 -0.81
C MET A 177 12.99 9.20 -1.44
N LYS A 178 14.18 9.32 -2.02
CA LYS A 178 14.89 8.17 -2.57
C LYS A 178 15.20 7.12 -1.48
N GLN A 179 15.63 7.57 -0.30
CA GLN A 179 15.83 6.66 0.84
C GLN A 179 14.52 5.99 1.26
N PHE A 180 13.41 6.74 1.27
CA PHE A 180 12.09 6.20 1.62
C PHE A 180 11.70 5.05 0.69
N THR A 181 11.86 5.23 -0.63
CA THR A 181 11.46 4.23 -1.62
C THR A 181 12.39 3.01 -1.59
N GLU A 182 13.69 3.20 -1.37
CA GLU A 182 14.65 2.12 -1.14
C GLU A 182 14.34 1.34 0.14
N GLU A 183 14.01 2.03 1.24
CA GLU A 183 13.62 1.38 2.49
C GLU A 183 12.31 0.58 2.34
N LEU A 184 11.34 1.10 1.59
CA LEU A 184 10.12 0.37 1.24
C LEU A 184 10.41 -0.87 0.39
N SER A 185 11.28 -0.76 -0.63
CA SER A 185 11.59 -1.88 -1.52
C SER A 185 12.42 -2.97 -0.85
N ASP A 186 13.37 -2.60 0.01
CA ASP A 186 14.29 -3.57 0.63
C ASP A 186 13.72 -4.13 1.94
N ARG A 187 13.37 -3.25 2.88
CA ARG A 187 13.01 -3.62 4.26
C ARG A 187 11.58 -4.13 4.38
N TYR A 188 10.67 -3.66 3.53
CA TYR A 188 9.26 -4.05 3.52
C TYR A 188 8.87 -4.84 2.27
N SER A 189 9.86 -5.52 1.65
CA SER A 189 9.68 -6.42 0.50
C SER A 189 8.70 -7.58 0.76
N ASP A 190 8.35 -7.86 2.01
CA ASP A 190 7.36 -8.84 2.45
C ASP A 190 5.91 -8.32 2.39
N ARG A 191 5.68 -7.05 2.02
CA ARG A 191 4.36 -6.42 2.04
C ARG A 191 4.01 -5.79 0.70
N TYR A 192 2.70 -5.68 0.46
CA TYR A 192 2.19 -4.84 -0.62
C TYR A 192 2.15 -3.39 -0.12
N VAL A 193 2.74 -2.47 -0.88
CA VAL A 193 2.76 -1.04 -0.54
C VAL A 193 1.77 -0.31 -1.44
N ILE A 194 0.89 0.49 -0.84
CA ILE A 194 -0.10 1.30 -1.54
C ILE A 194 0.17 2.76 -1.23
N LEU A 195 0.56 3.54 -2.24
CA LEU A 195 0.72 4.98 -2.11
C LEU A 195 -0.58 5.67 -2.50
N ASP A 196 -1.19 6.41 -1.58
CA ASP A 196 -2.31 7.31 -1.88
C ASP A 196 -1.74 8.67 -2.28
N VAL A 197 -1.91 9.02 -3.54
CA VAL A 197 -1.20 10.14 -4.18
C VAL A 197 -2.21 11.20 -4.62
N PRO A 198 -1.88 12.50 -4.53
CA PRO A 198 -2.77 13.57 -4.97
C PRO A 198 -3.17 13.40 -6.44
N PRO A 199 -4.27 14.04 -6.87
CA PRO A 199 -4.73 13.90 -8.23
C PRO A 199 -3.68 14.34 -9.25
N VAL A 200 -3.50 13.53 -10.30
CA VAL A 200 -2.56 13.82 -11.39
C VAL A 200 -2.95 15.06 -12.19
N GLY A 201 -4.23 15.46 -12.14
CA GLY A 201 -4.71 16.68 -12.78
C GLY A 201 -4.36 17.97 -12.04
N SER A 202 -4.02 17.91 -10.75
CA SER A 202 -3.75 19.10 -9.92
C SER A 202 -2.26 19.30 -9.61
N THR A 203 -1.45 18.24 -9.67
CA THR A 203 -0.05 18.27 -9.20
C THR A 203 0.89 17.53 -10.14
N THR A 204 2.15 17.98 -10.21
CA THR A 204 3.22 17.27 -10.93
C THR A 204 3.79 16.09 -10.15
N ASP A 205 3.54 16.05 -8.84
CA ASP A 205 4.14 15.10 -7.89
C ASP A 205 3.75 13.66 -8.17
N ALA A 206 2.52 13.46 -8.67
CA ALA A 206 2.02 12.18 -9.11
C ALA A 206 2.96 11.49 -10.11
N ARG A 207 3.59 12.25 -11.01
CA ARG A 207 4.51 11.67 -12.00
C ARG A 207 5.82 11.21 -11.37
N ILE A 208 6.37 11.99 -10.44
CA ILE A 208 7.63 11.65 -9.74
C ILE A 208 7.43 10.39 -8.89
N LEU A 209 6.30 10.29 -8.20
CA LEU A 209 5.95 9.12 -7.40
C LEU A 209 5.72 7.87 -8.25
N ALA A 210 5.14 8.01 -9.45
CA ALA A 210 4.95 6.90 -10.36
C ALA A 210 6.28 6.25 -10.78
N ASP A 211 7.37 7.04 -10.86
CA ASP A 211 8.70 6.51 -11.16
C ASP A 211 9.20 5.56 -10.07
N CYS A 212 8.75 5.75 -8.83
CA CYS A 212 9.10 4.94 -7.67
C CYS A 212 8.18 3.74 -7.44
N CYS A 213 7.16 3.55 -8.28
CA CYS A 213 6.19 2.47 -8.15
C CYS A 213 6.33 1.44 -9.28
N ASP A 214 5.97 0.19 -8.97
CA ASP A 214 5.86 -0.86 -9.98
C ASP A 214 4.63 -0.63 -10.86
N PHE A 215 3.52 -0.21 -10.23
CA PHE A 215 2.23 -0.06 -10.88
C PHE A 215 1.54 1.24 -10.50
N VAL A 216 0.70 1.71 -11.42
CA VAL A 216 -0.19 2.87 -11.25
C VAL A 216 -1.62 2.45 -11.60
N VAL A 217 -2.55 2.85 -10.74
CA VAL A 217 -3.99 2.77 -11.01
C VAL A 217 -4.59 4.17 -10.96
N LEU A 218 -5.32 4.51 -12.03
CA LEU A 218 -5.95 5.82 -12.17
C LEU A 218 -7.45 5.74 -11.84
N VAL A 219 -7.88 6.54 -10.87
CA VAL A 219 -9.29 6.64 -10.45
C VAL A 219 -10.00 7.75 -11.22
N VAL A 220 -11.14 7.41 -11.80
CA VAL A 220 -11.98 8.31 -12.59
C VAL A 220 -13.34 8.44 -11.91
N PRO A 221 -13.62 9.57 -11.24
CA PRO A 221 -14.93 9.80 -10.65
C PRO A 221 -16.01 9.94 -11.73
N HIS A 222 -17.15 9.33 -11.47
CA HIS A 222 -18.30 9.34 -12.36
C HIS A 222 -18.85 10.76 -12.51
N GLY A 223 -19.07 11.18 -13.76
CA GLY A 223 -19.68 12.49 -14.07
C GLY A 223 -18.82 13.73 -13.81
N LYS A 224 -17.61 13.60 -13.24
CA LYS A 224 -16.73 14.73 -12.91
C LYS A 224 -15.58 14.97 -13.91
N VAL A 225 -15.32 14.02 -14.81
CA VAL A 225 -14.12 14.02 -15.69
C VAL A 225 -14.49 13.97 -17.17
N THR A 226 -13.88 14.85 -17.96
CA THR A 226 -14.00 14.83 -19.43
C THR A 226 -13.03 13.84 -20.08
N LYS A 227 -13.33 13.40 -21.30
CA LYS A 227 -12.44 12.51 -22.08
C LYS A 227 -11.05 13.11 -22.30
N ASP A 228 -10.96 14.44 -22.44
CA ASP A 228 -9.69 15.12 -22.67
C ASP A 228 -8.82 15.15 -21.41
N GLN A 229 -9.42 15.45 -20.25
CA GLN A 229 -8.75 15.34 -18.95
C GLN A 229 -8.24 13.93 -18.68
N LEU A 230 -9.05 12.91 -19.01
CA LEU A 230 -8.64 11.51 -18.86
C LEU A 230 -7.43 11.18 -19.76
N LYS A 231 -7.46 11.57 -21.04
CA LYS A 231 -6.34 11.34 -21.96
C LYS A 231 -5.05 12.01 -21.48
N LYS A 232 -5.14 13.26 -21.02
CA LYS A 232 -4.00 14.00 -20.45
C LYS A 232 -3.46 13.31 -19.21
N SER A 233 -4.34 12.84 -18.32
CA SER A 233 -3.96 12.11 -17.10
C SER A 233 -3.21 10.82 -17.42
N ILE A 234 -3.72 10.02 -18.36
CA ILE A 234 -3.07 8.78 -18.83
C ILE A 234 -1.68 9.06 -19.39
N ALA A 235 -1.52 10.16 -20.14
CA ALA A 235 -0.24 10.52 -20.77
C ALA A 235 0.87 10.91 -19.77
N ASN A 236 0.57 11.07 -18.48
CA ASN A 236 1.60 11.31 -17.45
C ASN A 236 2.36 10.05 -17.03
N PHE A 237 1.86 8.86 -17.37
CA PHE A 237 2.40 7.59 -16.90
C PHE A 237 2.90 6.73 -18.06
N ASP A 238 3.96 5.97 -17.81
CA ASP A 238 4.40 4.95 -18.74
C ASP A 238 3.33 3.87 -18.91
N GLY A 239 3.09 3.45 -20.15
CA GLY A 239 2.05 2.47 -20.47
C GLY A 239 2.23 1.12 -19.78
N ASP A 240 3.46 0.74 -19.44
CA ASP A 240 3.75 -0.51 -18.73
C ASP A 240 3.44 -0.42 -17.22
N LYS A 241 3.50 0.79 -16.65
CA LYS A 241 3.19 1.05 -15.23
C LYS A 241 1.71 1.32 -15.00
N LEU A 242 1.04 2.02 -15.91
CA LEU A 242 -0.41 2.24 -15.82
C LEU A 242 -1.18 0.96 -16.18
N ILE A 243 -1.55 0.20 -15.16
CA ILE A 243 -2.14 -1.12 -15.34
C ILE A 243 -3.67 -1.12 -15.36
N GLY A 244 -4.31 0.01 -15.04
CA GLY A 244 -5.77 0.08 -15.08
C GLY A 244 -6.38 1.43 -14.70
N ILE A 245 -7.67 1.53 -15.03
CA ILE A 245 -8.54 2.65 -14.69
C ILE A 245 -9.68 2.12 -13.83
N ILE A 246 -9.98 2.79 -12.73
CA ILE A 246 -11.10 2.47 -11.84
C ILE A 246 -12.14 3.58 -11.94
N PHE A 247 -13.35 3.23 -12.35
CA PHE A 247 -14.49 4.13 -12.26
C PHE A 247 -15.05 4.11 -10.84
N ASN A 248 -15.12 5.28 -10.20
CA ASN A 248 -15.62 5.44 -8.83
C ASN A 248 -16.80 6.41 -8.80
N ASN A 249 -17.78 6.21 -7.92
CA ASN A 249 -18.99 7.04 -7.84
C ASN A 249 -19.25 7.51 -6.42
#